data_AF-A0A0M3HIC1-F1
#
_entry.id   AF-A0A0M3HIC1-F1
#
_cell.length_a   1.000
_cell.length_b   1.000
_cell.length_c   1.000
_cell.angle_alpha   90.00
_cell.angle_beta   90.00
_cell.angle_gamma   90.00
#
_symmetry.space_group_name_H-M   'P 1'
#
loop_
_entity.id
_entity.type
_entity.pdbx_description
1 polymer ?
#
loop_
_entity_poly.entity_id
_entity_poly.type
_entity_poly.pdbx_seq_one_letter_code
_entity_poly.pdbx_strand_id
1 'polypeptide(L)' 'MVHPRELIGGLQLLTSEPSFHTVRTHTAATIAILNKEDFAELLEIRPEVILPVAESVIRRLSPFLRSVDFAIDWVL' A
#
# COMPACT_ATOMS: atom_id res chain seq x y z
N MET A 1 11.03 -1.20 -5.28
CA MET A 1 11.10 -2.67 -5.39
C MET A 1 10.23 -3.27 -4.30
N VAL A 2 9.59 -4.42 -4.52
CA VAL A 2 8.75 -5.08 -3.50
C VAL A 2 9.43 -6.38 -3.12
N HIS A 3 9.56 -6.63 -1.82
CA HIS A 3 10.25 -7.81 -1.27
C HIS A 3 9.26 -8.86 -0.76
N PRO A 4 9.69 -10.12 -0.57
CA PRO A 4 8.86 -11.14 0.06
C PRO A 4 8.29 -10.66 1.40
N ARG A 5 7.02 -11.00 1.66
CA ARG A 5 6.25 -10.61 2.87
C ARG A 5 5.88 -9.13 2.95
N GLU A 6 6.04 -8.37 1.87
CA GLU A 6 5.50 -7.01 1.78
C GLU A 6 4.10 -7.00 1.16
N LEU A 7 3.27 -6.06 1.62
CA LEU A 7 1.91 -5.84 1.12
C LEU A 7 1.88 -4.68 0.11
N ILE A 8 1.17 -4.89 -0.99
CA ILE A 8 0.85 -3.89 -2.02
C ILE A 8 -0.66 -3.72 -2.13
N GLY A 9 -1.13 -2.62 -2.74
CA GLY A 9 -2.57 -2.35 -2.90
C GLY A 9 -3.27 -1.80 -1.66
N GLY A 10 -2.61 -1.75 -0.51
CA GLY A 10 -3.19 -1.21 0.74
C GLY A 10 -3.74 0.22 0.62
N LEU A 11 -3.14 1.07 -0.22
CA LEU A 11 -3.62 2.43 -0.43
C LEU A 11 -5.03 2.45 -1.02
N GLN A 12 -5.31 1.61 -2.04
CA GLN A 12 -6.62 1.49 -2.66
C GLN A 12 -7.67 0.92 -1.67
N LEU A 13 -7.26 0.00 -0.79
CA LEU A 13 -8.14 -0.52 0.25
C LEU A 13 -8.53 0.60 1.24
N LEU A 14 -7.58 1.46 1.64
CA LEU A 14 -7.81 2.51 2.63
C LEU A 14 -8.56 3.72 2.07
N THR A 15 -8.34 4.10 0.81
CA THR A 15 -8.93 5.30 0.21
C THR A 15 -10.19 5.01 -0.61
N SER A 16 -10.44 3.75 -0.95
CA SER A 16 -11.43 3.36 -1.97
C SER A 16 -11.19 3.95 -3.37
N GLU A 17 -10.02 4.54 -3.62
CA GLU A 17 -9.61 5.05 -4.93
C GLU A 17 -8.93 3.94 -5.77
N PRO A 18 -9.06 3.96 -7.11
CA PRO A 18 -8.40 2.99 -7.96
C PRO A 18 -6.87 3.08 -7.85
N SER A 19 -6.18 1.94 -8.02
CA SER A 19 -4.72 1.96 -8.12
C SER A 19 -4.26 2.74 -9.36
N PHE A 20 -3.33 3.66 -9.15
CA PHE A 20 -2.67 4.42 -10.22
C PHE A 20 -1.33 3.80 -10.67
N HIS A 21 -0.99 2.59 -10.20
CA HIS A 21 0.24 1.91 -10.58
C HIS A 21 0.02 0.43 -10.90
N THR A 22 0.84 -0.09 -11.82
CA THR A 22 0.90 -1.51 -12.17
C THR A 22 2.11 -2.15 -11.50
N VAL A 23 1.95 -3.38 -11.00
CA VAL A 23 3.04 -4.18 -10.44
C VAL A 23 3.39 -5.30 -11.42
N ARG A 24 4.69 -5.49 -11.64
CA ARG A 24 5.22 -6.57 -12.47
C ARG A 24 6.26 -7.35 -11.67
N THR A 25 6.24 -8.67 -11.80
CA THR A 25 7.23 -9.54 -11.19
C THR A 25 8.55 -9.48 -11.97
N HIS A 26 9.67 -9.38 -11.25
CA HIS A 26 11.01 -9.46 -11.85
C HIS A 26 11.51 -10.91 -11.98
N THR A 27 10.99 -11.80 -11.14
CA THR A 27 11.32 -13.23 -11.07
C THR A 27 10.04 -14.05 -10.86
N ALA A 28 10.14 -15.37 -10.92
CA ALA A 28 9.03 -16.24 -10.51
C ALA A 28 8.65 -15.92 -9.05
N ALA A 29 7.39 -15.56 -8.83
CA ALA A 29 6.88 -15.13 -7.54
C ALA A 29 5.54 -15.81 -7.26
N THR A 30 5.33 -16.20 -6.01
CA THR A 30 4.04 -16.65 -5.49
C THR A 30 3.42 -15.51 -4.71
N ILE A 31 2.17 -15.19 -5.01
CA ILE A 31 1.44 -14.10 -4.36
C ILE A 31 0.21 -14.64 -3.65
N ALA A 32 -0.13 -14.01 -2.52
CA ALA A 32 -1.45 -14.13 -1.92
C ALA A 32 -2.29 -12.94 -2.36
N ILE A 33 -3.56 -13.17 -2.68
CA ILE A 33 -4.50 -12.14 -3.12
C ILE A 33 -5.60 -12.05 -2.07
N LEU A 34 -5.96 -10.83 -1.69
CA LEU A 34 -7.09 -10.52 -0.83
C LEU A 34 -7.96 -9.48 -1.55
N ASN A 35 -9.23 -9.79 -1.77
CA ASN A 35 -10.15 -8.87 -2.44
C ASN A 35 -10.66 -7.81 -1.45
N LYS A 36 -11.31 -6.77 -1.98
CA LYS A 36 -11.86 -5.69 -1.16
C LYS A 36 -12.97 -6.20 -0.24
N GLU A 37 -13.79 -7.12 -0.75
CA GLU A 37 -14.90 -7.74 -0.03
C GLU A 37 -14.40 -8.60 1.13
N ASP A 38 -13.41 -9.47 0.86
CA ASP A 38 -12.78 -10.31 1.87
C ASP A 38 -12.10 -9.46 2.97
N PHE A 39 -11.47 -8.35 2.58
CA PHE A 39 -10.88 -7.41 3.53
C PHE A 39 -11.95 -6.70 4.38
N ALA A 40 -13.09 -6.34 3.79
CA ALA A 40 -14.20 -5.72 4.53
C ALA A 40 -14.77 -6.68 5.57
N GLU A 41 -14.99 -7.96 5.22
CA GLU A 41 -15.40 -8.99 6.18
C GLU A 41 -14.35 -9.16 7.31
N LEU A 42 -13.07 -9.14 6.96
CA LEU A 42 -11.99 -9.22 7.95
C LEU A 42 -11.99 -8.03 8.91
N LEU A 43 -12.32 -6.83 8.45
CA LEU A 43 -12.46 -5.64 9.29
C LEU A 43 -13.65 -5.74 10.25
N GLU A 44 -14.75 -6.34 9.82
CA GLU A 44 -15.91 -6.58 10.69
C GLU A 44 -15.56 -7.54 11.84
N ILE A 45 -14.77 -8.57 11.55
CA ILE A 45 -14.33 -9.56 12.55
C ILE A 45 -13.21 -9.01 13.44
N ARG A 46 -12.25 -8.28 12.84
CA ARG A 46 -11.05 -7.78 13.51
C ARG A 46 -10.65 -6.40 12.96
N PRO A 47 -11.18 -5.32 13.54
CA PRO A 47 -10.94 -3.96 13.03
C PRO A 47 -9.47 -3.55 13.13
N GLU A 48 -8.67 -4.12 14.04
CA GLU A 48 -7.25 -3.77 14.20
C GLU A 48 -6.40 -4.12 12.97
N VAL A 49 -6.90 -4.97 12.06
CA VAL A 49 -6.20 -5.34 10.81
C VAL A 49 -5.97 -4.12 9.91
N ILE A 50 -6.74 -3.04 10.06
CA ILE A 50 -6.53 -1.81 9.30
C ILE A 50 -5.18 -1.14 9.61
N LEU A 51 -4.70 -1.25 10.86
CA LEU A 51 -3.48 -0.58 11.32
C LEU A 51 -2.21 -1.07 10.60
N PRO A 52 -1.92 -2.38 10.50
CA PRO A 52 -0.75 -2.85 9.75
C PRO A 52 -0.85 -2.55 8.23
N VAL A 53 -2.06 -2.45 7.67
CA VAL A 53 -2.24 -2.00 6.27
C VAL A 53 -1.85 -0.53 6.13
N ALA A 54 -2.33 0.34 7.03
CA ALA A 54 -1.97 1.76 7.06
C ALA A 54 -0.46 1.96 7.27
N GLU A 55 0.14 1.24 8.21
CA GLU A 55 1.59 1.29 8.47
C GLU A 55 2.39 0.91 7.21
N SER A 56 1.99 -0.15 6.50
CA SER A 56 2.65 -0.57 5.26
C SER A 56 2.60 0.54 4.18
N VAL A 57 1.46 1.22 4.06
CA VAL A 57 1.28 2.34 3.11
C VAL A 57 2.16 3.52 3.50
N ILE A 58 2.13 3.94 4.77
CA ILE A 58 2.93 5.05 5.28
C ILE A 58 4.41 4.76 5.06
N ARG A 59 4.91 3.59 5.47
CA ARG A 59 6.33 3.23 5.31
C ARG A 59 6.80 3.31 3.85
N ARG A 60 5.94 2.94 2.89
CA ARG A 60 6.27 2.99 1.45
C ARG A 60 6.19 4.42 0.89
N LEU A 61 5.22 5.21 1.32
CA LEU A 61 5.02 6.57 0.82
C LEU A 61 5.92 7.60 1.50
N SER A 62 6.32 7.41 2.76
CA SER A 62 7.09 8.40 3.52
C SER A 62 8.38 8.87 2.84
N PRO A 63 9.23 7.99 2.25
CA PRO A 63 10.41 8.45 1.53
C PRO A 63 10.05 9.27 0.29
N PHE A 64 9.02 8.85 -0.45
CA PHE A 64 8.54 9.55 -1.64
C PHE A 64 7.98 10.93 -1.29
N LEU A 65 7.09 11.01 -0.30
CA LEU A 65 6.51 12.27 0.17
C LEU A 65 7.58 13.22 0.68
N ARG A 66 8.60 12.70 1.37
CA ARG A 66 9.77 13.49 1.79
C ARG A 66 10.55 14.04 0.58
N SER A 67 10.75 13.25 -0.47
CA SER A 67 11.39 13.73 -1.69
C SER A 67 10.57 14.80 -2.41
N VAL A 68 9.24 14.66 -2.42
CA VAL A 68 8.33 15.67 -2.97
C VAL A 68 8.37 16.97 -2.16
N ASP A 69 8.34 16.87 -0.83
CA ASP A 69 8.46 17.99 0.11
C ASP A 69 9.74 18.80 -0.16
N PHE A 70 10.90 18.13 -0.23
CA PHE A 70 12.15 18.77 -0.62
C PHE A 70 12.10 19.40 -2.01
N ALA A 71 11.48 18.76 -3.00
CA ALA A 71 11.40 19.32 -4.35
C ALA A 71 10.51 20.58 -4.39
N ILE A 72 9.44 20.62 -3.60
CA ILE A 72 8.54 21.77 -3.49
C ILE A 72 9.26 22.94 -2.80
N ASP A 73 10.01 22.68 -1.73
CA ASP A 73 10.84 23.67 -1.02
C ASP A 73 11.88 24.35 -1.92
N TRP A 74 12.24 23.75 -3.07
CA TRP A 74 13.22 24.30 -4.01
C TRP A 74 12.59 25.14 -5.12
N VAL A 75 11.26 25.05 -5.28
CA VAL A 75 10.50 25.75 -6.32
C VAL A 75 9.74 26.96 -5.75
N LEU A 76 9.52 27.00 -4.44
CA LEU A 76 8.97 28.14 -3.67
C LEU A 76 10.09 29.01 -3.08
#